data_AF-T0QFY2-F1
#
_entry.id   AF-T0QFY2-F1
#
_cell.length_a   1.000
_cell.length_b   1.000
_cell.length_c   1.000
_cell.angle_alpha   90.00
_cell.angle_beta   90.00
_cell.angle_gamma   90.00
#
_symmetry.space_group_name_H-M   'P 1'
#
loop_
_entity.id
_entity.type
_entity.pdbx_description
1 polymer ?
#
loop_
_entity_poly.entity_id
_entity_poly.type
_entity_poly.pdbx_seq_one_letter_code
_entity_poly.pdbx_strand_id
1 'polypeptide(L)'
;MLVLTNKGNHTLSLIARIIQGFGVGNSSFSLPIFGAEMAPKELRGMLSGFMQMSIVTGLLLAGIINYVVQNDQHGWRVTNAVAMAFPVIVMAGIFCVPESPRWTYKAKGREQAEAALKRYR
;
A
#
# COMPACT_ATOMS: atom_id res chain seq x y z
N MET A 1 15.30 1.90 7.18
CA MET A 1 16.52 1.10 6.86
C MET A 1 17.37 1.78 5.79
N LEU A 2 16.82 2.18 4.62
CA LEU A 2 17.58 2.92 3.58
C LEU A 2 18.10 4.30 4.03
N VAL A 3 17.39 4.99 4.93
CA VAL A 3 17.76 6.32 5.43
C VAL A 3 19.02 6.29 6.31
N LEU A 4 19.47 5.13 6.79
CA LEU A 4 20.64 4.97 7.66
C LEU A 4 21.92 4.61 6.90
N THR A 5 21.87 4.42 5.58
CA THR A 5 23.05 4.04 4.79
C THR A 5 24.00 5.23 4.63
N ASN A 6 25.22 5.07 5.15
CA ASN A 6 26.34 6.00 4.94
C ASN A 6 27.03 5.71 3.59
N LYS A 7 27.74 6.70 3.02
CA LYS A 7 28.29 6.74 1.63
C LYS A 7 29.18 5.55 1.18
N GLY A 8 29.46 4.56 2.02
CA GLY A 8 30.32 3.40 1.72
C GLY A 8 29.70 2.00 1.87
N ASN A 9 28.42 1.86 2.23
CA ASN A 9 27.82 0.54 2.55
C ASN A 9 26.75 0.11 1.54
N HIS A 10 27.17 -0.20 0.31
CA HIS A 10 26.29 -0.64 -0.79
C HIS A 10 25.48 -1.90 -0.45
N THR A 11 26.03 -2.80 0.36
CA THR A 11 25.38 -4.04 0.81
C THR A 11 24.09 -3.76 1.58
N LEU A 12 24.07 -2.78 2.47
CA LEU A 12 22.88 -2.42 3.25
C LEU A 12 21.77 -1.85 2.34
N SER A 13 22.14 -1.07 1.33
CA SER A 13 21.20 -0.55 0.34
C SER A 13 20.60 -1.66 -0.52
N LEU A 14 21.39 -2.67 -0.89
CA LEU A 14 20.92 -3.81 -1.68
C LEU A 14 19.96 -4.69 -0.87
N ILE A 15 20.32 -5.04 0.36
CA ILE A 15 19.46 -5.82 1.26
C ILE A 15 18.13 -5.09 1.50
N ALA A 16 18.18 -3.77 1.75
CA ALA A 16 16.96 -3.01 1.95
C ALA A 16 16.07 -2.95 0.71
N ARG A 17 16.65 -2.92 -0.50
CA ARG A 17 15.89 -3.02 -1.77
C ARG A 17 15.24 -4.38 -1.96
N ILE A 18 15.92 -5.47 -1.58
CA ILE A 18 15.34 -6.82 -1.65
C ILE A 18 14.12 -6.89 -0.73
N ILE A 19 14.26 -6.47 0.53
CA ILE A 19 13.16 -6.48 1.51
C ILE A 19 12.02 -5.58 1.03
N GLN A 20 12.33 -4.39 0.52
CA GLN A 20 11.32 -3.47 -0.03
C GLN A 20 10.59 -4.10 -1.24
N GLY A 21 11.32 -4.77 -2.13
CA GLY A 21 10.75 -5.48 -3.28
C GLY A 21 9.75 -6.56 -2.87
N PHE A 22 10.07 -7.36 -1.85
CA PHE A 22 9.13 -8.35 -1.31
C PHE A 22 7.87 -7.72 -0.72
N GLY A 23 8.00 -6.61 0.03
CA GLY A 23 6.86 -5.91 0.60
C GLY A 23 5.94 -5.28 -0.47
N VAL A 24 6.54 -4.61 -1.45
CA VAL A 24 5.80 -4.01 -2.57
C VAL A 24 5.14 -5.08 -3.44
N GLY A 25 5.83 -6.19 -3.71
CA GLY A 25 5.30 -7.33 -4.45
C GLY A 25 4.05 -7.92 -3.78
N ASN A 26 4.12 -8.19 -2.48
CA ASN A 26 2.98 -8.68 -1.71
C ASN A 26 1.78 -7.73 -1.75
N SER A 27 2.04 -6.44 -1.58
CA SER A 27 1.00 -5.41 -1.56
C SER A 27 0.34 -5.24 -2.94
N SER A 28 1.11 -5.38 -4.02
CA SER A 28 0.65 -5.14 -5.40
C SER A 28 -0.42 -6.13 -5.86
N PHE A 29 -0.39 -7.39 -5.39
CA PHE A 29 -1.46 -8.34 -5.68
C PHE A 29 -2.56 -8.34 -4.61
N SER A 30 -2.22 -8.12 -3.34
CA SER A 30 -3.19 -8.21 -2.24
C SER A 30 -4.24 -7.10 -2.29
N LEU A 31 -3.81 -5.85 -2.58
CA LEU A 31 -4.69 -4.68 -2.64
C LEU A 31 -5.80 -4.79 -3.70
N PRO A 32 -5.52 -5.08 -5.00
CA PRO A 32 -6.58 -5.19 -6.00
C PRO A 32 -7.50 -6.38 -5.75
N ILE A 33 -7.01 -7.48 -5.17
CA ILE A 33 -7.85 -8.62 -4.78
C ILE A 33 -8.83 -8.20 -3.69
N PHE A 34 -8.33 -7.57 -2.62
CA PHE A 34 -9.16 -7.09 -1.52
C PHE A 34 -10.22 -6.08 -2.01
N GLY A 35 -9.82 -5.13 -2.85
CA GLY A 35 -10.74 -4.18 -3.47
C GLY A 35 -11.81 -4.84 -4.34
N ALA A 36 -11.42 -5.83 -5.13
CA ALA A 36 -12.33 -6.61 -5.96
C ALA A 36 -13.32 -7.45 -5.16
N GLU A 37 -12.96 -7.87 -3.94
CA GLU A 37 -13.83 -8.60 -3.02
C GLU A 37 -14.80 -7.71 -2.25
N MET A 38 -14.42 -6.46 -1.97
CA MET A 38 -15.27 -5.47 -1.30
C MET A 38 -16.21 -4.73 -2.25
N ALA A 39 -15.90 -4.69 -3.55
CA ALA A 39 -16.66 -3.89 -4.49
C ALA A 39 -18.07 -4.43 -4.78
N PRO A 40 -19.12 -3.58 -4.76
CA PRO A 40 -20.46 -3.94 -5.22
C PRO A 40 -20.45 -4.33 -6.71
N LYS A 41 -21.30 -5.28 -7.11
CA LYS A 41 -21.34 -5.79 -8.50
C LYS A 41 -21.52 -4.68 -9.55
N GLU A 42 -22.32 -3.65 -9.26
CA GLU A 42 -22.59 -2.55 -10.18
C GLU A 42 -21.45 -1.52 -10.26
N LEU A 43 -20.68 -1.33 -9.19
CA LEU A 43 -19.67 -0.27 -9.08
C LEU A 43 -18.22 -0.77 -9.16
N ARG A 44 -18.02 -2.08 -9.37
CA ARG A 44 -16.69 -2.71 -9.36
C ARG A 44 -15.70 -2.10 -10.34
N GLY A 45 -16.17 -1.71 -11.53
CA GLY A 45 -15.33 -1.03 -12.52
C GLY A 45 -14.86 0.35 -12.03
N MET A 46 -15.78 1.14 -11.48
CA MET A 46 -15.47 2.48 -10.97
C MET A 46 -14.55 2.42 -9.75
N LEU A 47 -14.82 1.51 -8.80
CA LEU A 47 -13.99 1.34 -7.60
C LEU A 47 -12.57 0.87 -7.95
N SER A 48 -12.43 -0.04 -8.90
CA SER A 48 -11.12 -0.46 -9.42
C SER A 48 -10.38 0.70 -10.11
N GLY A 49 -11.11 1.55 -10.85
CA GLY A 49 -10.56 2.77 -11.44
C GLY A 49 -10.04 3.75 -10.38
N PHE A 50 -10.81 3.99 -9.31
CA PHE A 50 -10.37 4.82 -8.19
C PHE A 50 -9.13 4.29 -7.47
N MET A 51 -9.02 2.96 -7.29
CA MET A 51 -7.82 2.34 -6.75
C MET A 51 -6.59 2.60 -7.64
N GLN A 52 -6.74 2.42 -8.95
CA GLN A 52 -5.66 2.69 -9.90
C GLN A 52 -5.28 4.18 -9.93
N MET A 53 -6.26 5.08 -9.89
CA MET A 53 -6.02 6.52 -9.84
C MET A 53 -5.23 6.90 -8.58
N SER A 54 -5.54 6.31 -7.44
CA SER A 54 -4.79 6.54 -6.19
C SER A 54 -3.31 6.14 -6.33
N ILE A 55 -3.02 5.03 -7.02
CA ILE A 55 -1.64 4.59 -7.31
C ILE A 55 -0.93 5.62 -8.19
N VAL A 56 -1.58 6.08 -9.27
CA VAL A 56 -1.01 7.06 -10.20
C VAL A 56 -0.78 8.40 -9.52
N THR A 57 -1.71 8.87 -8.68
CA THR A 57 -1.55 10.09 -7.87
C THR A 57 -0.38 9.96 -6.90
N GLY A 58 -0.21 8.81 -6.25
CA GLY A 58 0.95 8.56 -5.39
C GLY A 58 2.28 8.62 -6.15
N LEU A 59 2.33 8.06 -7.36
CA LEU A 59 3.50 8.13 -8.23
C LEU A 59 3.81 9.56 -8.68
N LEU A 60 2.78 10.34 -9.02
CA LEU A 60 2.92 11.76 -9.36
C LEU A 60 3.51 12.56 -8.19
N LEU A 61 2.96 12.39 -6.99
CA LEU A 61 3.46 13.06 -5.78
C LEU A 61 4.92 12.68 -5.49
N ALA A 62 5.28 11.41 -5.65
CA ALA A 62 6.66 10.96 -5.50
C ALA A 62 7.60 11.65 -6.51
N GLY A 63 7.15 11.83 -7.76
CA GLY A 63 7.89 12.57 -8.79
C GLY A 63 8.07 14.05 -8.44
N ILE A 64 7.02 14.71 -7.92
CA ILE A 64 7.08 16.11 -7.48
C ILE A 64 8.09 16.27 -6.32
N ILE A 65 8.03 15.39 -5.32
CA ILE A 65 8.98 15.41 -4.19
C ILE A 65 10.41 15.20 -4.69
N ASN A 66 10.62 14.26 -5.62
CA ASN A 66 11.94 14.01 -6.20
C ASN A 66 12.48 15.24 -6.94
N TYR A 67 11.62 15.95 -7.68
CA TYR A 67 11.98 17.19 -8.37
C TYR A 67 12.34 18.33 -7.40
N VAL A 68 11.58 18.52 -6.32
CA VAL A 68 11.87 19.54 -5.28
C VAL A 68 13.22 19.28 -4.61
N VAL A 69 13.56 18.02 -4.43
CA VAL A 69 14.69 17.57 -3.62
C VAL A 69 15.93 17.23 -4.48
N GLN A 70 15.87 17.45 -5.80
CA GLN A 70 16.90 17.08 -6.77
C GLN A 70 18.28 17.73 -6.54
N ASN A 71 18.30 18.95 -5.98
CA ASN A 71 19.53 19.73 -5.77
C ASN A 71 20.19 19.46 -4.40
N ASP A 72 19.59 18.62 -3.55
CA ASP A 72 20.11 18.29 -2.23
C ASP A 72 20.99 17.02 -2.28
N GLN A 73 22.21 17.09 -1.77
CA GLN A 73 23.15 15.97 -1.64
C GLN A 73 22.57 14.78 -0.83
N HIS A 74 21.61 15.05 0.07
CA HIS A 74 20.90 14.05 0.87
C HIS A 74 19.47 13.82 0.39
N GLY A 75 19.10 14.35 -0.78
CA GLY A 75 17.73 14.37 -1.24
C GLY A 75 17.09 12.99 -1.45
N TRP A 76 17.90 12.00 -1.80
CA TRP A 76 17.46 10.61 -1.90
C TRP A 76 17.01 10.03 -0.55
N ARG A 77 17.58 10.49 0.58
CA ARG A 77 17.17 10.05 1.92
C ARG A 77 15.82 10.63 2.30
N VAL A 78 15.62 11.91 2.00
CA VAL A 78 14.34 12.62 2.25
C VAL A 78 13.23 11.98 1.42
N THR A 79 13.46 11.73 0.13
CA THR A 79 12.50 11.06 -0.74
C THR A 79 12.11 9.67 -0.20
N ASN A 80 13.09 8.87 0.24
CA ASN A 80 12.83 7.56 0.83
C ASN A 80 12.12 7.64 2.19
N ALA A 81 12.45 8.63 3.03
CA ALA A 81 11.80 8.83 4.32
C ALA A 81 10.32 9.18 4.16
N VAL A 82 10.01 10.10 3.24
CA VAL A 82 8.62 10.47 2.92
C VAL A 82 7.86 9.28 2.32
N ALA A 83 8.49 8.53 1.41
CA ALA A 83 7.90 7.32 0.84
C ALA A 83 7.61 6.23 1.90
N MET A 84 8.40 6.15 2.98
CA MET A 84 8.16 5.22 4.09
C MET A 84 7.03 5.67 5.03
N ALA A 85 6.66 6.95 5.05
CA ALA A 85 5.61 7.44 5.96
C ALA A 85 4.22 6.89 5.58
N PHE A 86 3.88 6.87 4.29
CA PHE A 86 2.60 6.35 3.78
C PHE A 86 2.29 4.90 4.15
N PRO A 87 3.19 3.91 3.92
CA PRO A 87 2.92 2.53 4.32
C PRO A 87 2.80 2.34 5.83
N VAL A 88 3.47 3.18 6.64
CA VAL A 88 3.30 3.15 8.11
C VAL A 88 1.89 3.59 8.50
N ILE A 89 1.35 4.63 7.85
CA ILE A 89 -0.03 5.08 8.07
C ILE A 89 -1.03 3.98 7.66
N VAL A 90 -0.82 3.34 6.51
CA VAL A 90 -1.66 2.23 6.05
C VAL A 90 -1.60 1.04 7.01
N MET A 91 -0.41 0.70 7.50
CA MET A 91 -0.21 -0.37 8.49
C MET A 91 -0.91 -0.06 9.81
N ALA A 92 -0.94 1.20 10.25
CA ALA A 92 -1.75 1.60 11.41
C ALA A 92 -3.25 1.52 11.13
N GLY A 93 -3.68 1.89 9.92
CA GLY A 93 -5.08 1.87 9.50
C GLY A 93 -5.67 0.47 9.30
N ILE A 94 -4.84 -0.55 9.05
CA ILE A 94 -5.32 -1.91 8.77
C ILE A 94 -6.09 -2.53 9.95
N PHE A 95 -5.81 -2.10 11.18
CA PHE A 95 -6.52 -2.55 12.38
C PHE A 95 -7.97 -2.03 12.46
N CYS A 96 -8.29 -0.96 11.73
CA CYS A 96 -9.63 -0.37 11.68
C CYS A 96 -10.47 -0.88 10.50
N VAL A 97 -9.86 -1.54 9.52
CA VAL A 97 -10.55 -2.00 8.31
C VAL A 97 -11.16 -3.39 8.56
N PRO A 98 -12.48 -3.58 8.36
CA PRO A 98 -13.10 -4.89 8.52
C PRO A 98 -12.58 -5.88 7.46
N GLU A 99 -12.45 -7.15 7.83
CA GLU A 99 -12.01 -8.21 6.92
C GLU A 99 -12.94 -8.35 5.70
N SER A 100 -12.42 -8.87 4.58
CA SER A 100 -13.23 -9.05 3.38
C SER A 100 -14.38 -10.04 3.65
N PRO A 101 -15.60 -9.81 3.12
CA PRO A 101 -16.76 -10.67 3.40
C PRO A 101 -16.55 -12.12 2.93
N ARG A 102 -15.76 -12.32 1.87
CA ARG A 102 -15.41 -13.66 1.35
C ARG A 102 -14.37 -14.37 2.22
N TRP A 103 -13.38 -13.65 2.74
CA TRP A 103 -12.41 -14.24 3.67
C TRP A 103 -13.10 -14.59 5.00
N THR A 104 -13.96 -13.71 5.51
CA THR A 104 -14.79 -13.97 6.71
C THR A 104 -15.68 -15.20 6.51
N TYR A 105 -16.28 -15.36 5.32
CA TYR A 105 -17.07 -16.55 4.98
C TYR A 105 -16.24 -17.84 5.01
N LYS A 106 -15.01 -17.80 4.49
CA LYS A 106 -14.11 -18.96 4.41
C LYS A 106 -13.43 -19.28 5.75
N ALA A 107 -13.14 -18.27 6.57
CA ALA A 107 -12.37 -18.40 7.81
C ALA A 107 -13.26 -18.55 9.06
N LYS A 108 -14.42 -17.89 9.12
CA LYS A 108 -15.28 -17.81 10.32
C LYS A 108 -16.74 -18.25 10.10
N GLY A 109 -17.11 -18.65 8.89
CA GLY A 109 -18.42 -19.24 8.57
C GLY A 109 -19.50 -18.26 8.11
N ARG A 110 -20.66 -18.81 7.75
CA ARG A 110 -21.77 -18.11 7.05
C ARG A 110 -22.36 -16.93 7.82
N GLU A 111 -22.57 -17.08 9.12
CA GLU A 111 -23.25 -16.07 9.95
C GLU A 111 -22.46 -14.76 10.07
N GLN A 112 -21.14 -14.85 10.28
CA GLN A 112 -20.30 -13.66 10.41
C GLN A 112 -20.09 -12.93 9.07
N ALA A 113 -20.09 -13.68 7.96
CA ALA A 113 -20.09 -13.10 6.63
C ALA A 113 -21.39 -12.36 6.31
N GLU A 114 -22.55 -12.92 6.70
CA GLU A 114 -23.85 -12.24 6.54
C GLU A 114 -23.96 -10.99 7.42
N ALA A 115 -23.43 -11.01 8.65
CA ALA A 115 -23.37 -9.84 9.53
C ALA A 115 -22.46 -8.73 8.97
N ALA A 116 -21.30 -9.08 8.40
CA ALA A 116 -20.43 -8.14 7.71
C ALA A 116 -21.11 -7.56 6.46
N LEU A 117 -21.76 -8.39 5.64
CA LEU A 117 -22.51 -7.96 4.46
C LEU A 117 -23.67 -7.02 4.79
N LYS A 118 -24.40 -7.26 5.89
CA LYS A 118 -25.46 -6.35 6.39
C LYS A 118 -24.93 -5.00 6.86
N ARG A 119 -23.64 -4.88 7.19
CA ARG A 119 -23.01 -3.60 7.56
C ARG A 119 -22.59 -2.78 6.33
N TYR A 120 -22.36 -3.45 5.19
CA TYR A 120 -21.92 -2.84 3.93
C TYR A 120 -23.05 -2.52 2.94
N ARG A 121 -24.28 -3.00 3.20
CA ARG A 121 -25.46 -2.83 2.35
C ARG A 121 -26.55 -2.12 3.11
#